data_AF-A0A4Y7PLA6-F1
#
_entry.id   AF-A0A4Y7PLA6-F1
#
_cell.length_a   1.000
_cell.length_b   1.000
_cell.length_c   1.000
_cell.angle_alpha   90.00
_cell.angle_beta   90.00
_cell.angle_gamma   90.00
#
_symmetry.space_group_name_H-M   'P 1'
#
loop_
_entity.id
_entity.type
_entity.pdbx_description
1 polymer ?
#
loop_
_entity_poly.entity_id
_entity_poly.type
_entity_poly.pdbx_seq_one_letter_code
_entity_poly.pdbx_strand_id
1 'polypeptide(L)'
;MYEIINVHTKNHLGLEGDEIMVWHVEELRNANYAIKNGLRFASCGVRPNLDDCITVGAMLRQWIIKETRYKGQYIIQNSDVQLFWGLKDSELGTPITLQKYPTNPKNNWEFHLWKLHEQSGSLTKLVPTFNGSGSQTTVIVITSSSDSPQILPSSITSLISWNSHQNFNPSPSDGEIFNELRIYLGTQSLAAVTRSKARKAIMAKYPNADLTHRRQFLDESYRKILHERDVSDGTIR
;
A
#
# COMPACT_ATOMS: atom_id res chain seq x y z
N MET A 1 -5.86 1.03 -4.64
CA MET A 1 -5.63 0.59 -3.24
C MET A 1 -6.92 0.80 -2.47
N TYR A 2 -7.13 0.13 -1.36
CA TYR A 2 -8.36 0.19 -0.59
C TYR A 2 -8.07 0.59 0.84
N GLU A 3 -8.87 1.51 1.35
CA GLU A 3 -9.06 1.67 2.78
C GLU A 3 -10.15 0.69 3.20
N ILE A 4 -9.84 -0.15 4.18
CA ILE A 4 -10.75 -1.19 4.67
C ILE A 4 -11.25 -0.74 6.02
N ILE A 5 -12.56 -0.53 6.13
CA ILE A 5 -13.20 0.08 7.31
C ILE A 5 -14.19 -0.90 7.90
N ASN A 6 -14.17 -1.07 9.22
CA ASN A 6 -15.20 -1.84 9.89
C ASN A 6 -16.54 -1.09 9.87
N VAL A 7 -17.61 -1.75 9.42
CA VAL A 7 -18.93 -1.10 9.28
C VAL A 7 -19.44 -0.55 10.61
N HIS A 8 -19.21 -1.28 11.71
CA HIS A 8 -19.80 -0.99 13.01
C HIS A 8 -19.03 0.09 13.77
N THR A 9 -17.72 -0.05 13.89
CA THR A 9 -16.90 0.89 14.67
C THR A 9 -16.42 2.09 13.87
N LYS A 10 -16.45 1.98 12.53
CA LYS A 10 -15.77 2.91 11.61
C LYS A 10 -14.25 2.95 11.82
N ASN A 11 -13.68 1.96 12.52
CA ASN A 11 -12.23 1.81 12.67
C ASN A 11 -11.62 1.35 11.34
N HIS A 12 -10.43 1.88 11.04
CA HIS A 12 -9.64 1.53 9.88
C HIS A 12 -8.82 0.25 10.16
N LEU A 13 -8.55 -0.52 9.10
CA LEU A 13 -7.59 -1.61 9.14
C LEU A 13 -6.16 -1.04 9.24
N GLY A 14 -5.62 -0.82 10.44
CA GLY A 14 -4.25 -0.27 10.62
C GLY A 14 -3.82 -0.13 12.09
N LEU A 15 -2.51 -0.09 12.32
CA LEU A 15 -1.90 0.16 13.64
C LEU A 15 -1.66 1.67 13.83
N GLU A 16 -1.92 2.14 15.05
CA GLU A 16 -1.62 3.46 15.65
C GLU A 16 -0.99 4.53 14.75
N GLY A 17 -1.75 5.60 14.51
CA GLY A 17 -1.32 6.86 13.87
C GLY A 17 -2.42 7.48 13.02
N ASP A 18 -2.39 8.80 12.83
CA ASP A 18 -3.32 9.57 11.96
C ASP A 18 -3.11 9.30 10.45
N GLU A 19 -2.29 8.31 10.08
CA GLU A 19 -2.03 7.96 8.68
C GLU A 19 -3.02 6.91 8.17
N ILE A 20 -3.67 7.23 7.04
CA ILE A 20 -4.61 6.33 6.37
C ILE A 20 -3.83 5.11 5.86
N MET A 21 -4.01 3.96 6.51
CA MET A 21 -3.47 2.70 6.03
C MET A 21 -4.25 2.21 4.80
N VAL A 22 -3.58 2.24 3.65
CA VAL A 22 -4.09 1.71 2.39
C VAL A 22 -3.59 0.30 2.13
N TRP A 23 -4.51 -0.58 1.77
CA TRP A 23 -4.27 -1.99 1.49
C TRP A 23 -4.40 -2.27 0.00
N HIS A 24 -3.57 -3.17 -0.51
CA HIS A 24 -3.71 -3.71 -1.85
C HIS A 24 -4.46 -5.04 -1.76
N VAL A 25 -5.58 -5.14 -2.48
CA VAL A 25 -6.37 -6.36 -2.60
C VAL A 25 -6.15 -6.90 -4.00
N GLU A 26 -5.58 -8.08 -4.08
CA GLU A 26 -5.20 -8.75 -5.33
C GLU A 26 -6.06 -10.00 -5.50
N GLU A 27 -6.81 -10.06 -6.60
CA GLU A 27 -7.57 -11.25 -6.97
C GLU A 27 -6.59 -12.36 -7.40
N LEU A 28 -6.72 -13.51 -6.77
CA LEU A 28 -6.04 -14.75 -7.12
C LEU A 28 -6.98 -15.61 -7.98
N ARG A 29 -6.66 -16.90 -8.12
CA ARG A 29 -7.55 -17.83 -8.82
C ARG A 29 -8.75 -18.20 -7.94
N ASN A 30 -9.87 -18.58 -8.57
CA ASN A 30 -11.07 -19.12 -7.93
C ASN A 30 -11.75 -18.17 -6.92
N ALA A 31 -11.78 -16.86 -7.20
CA ALA A 31 -12.37 -15.85 -6.32
C ALA A 31 -11.74 -15.80 -4.91
N ASN A 32 -10.49 -16.25 -4.80
CA ASN A 32 -9.65 -16.00 -3.63
C ASN A 32 -8.88 -14.69 -3.84
N TYR A 33 -8.50 -14.06 -2.75
CA TYR A 33 -7.83 -12.77 -2.74
C TYR A 33 -6.63 -12.79 -1.79
N ALA A 34 -5.58 -12.07 -2.13
CA ALA A 34 -4.53 -11.68 -1.20
C ALA A 34 -4.75 -10.22 -0.76
N ILE A 35 -4.63 -9.96 0.54
CA ILE A 35 -4.72 -8.61 1.10
C ILE A 35 -3.33 -8.27 1.64
N LYS A 36 -2.71 -7.20 1.16
CA LYS A 36 -1.34 -6.84 1.52
C LYS A 36 -1.16 -5.34 1.78
N ASN A 37 -0.25 -5.01 2.68
CA ASN A 37 0.20 -3.66 2.98
C ASN A 37 1.71 -3.61 2.70
N GLY A 38 2.11 -2.85 1.68
CA GLY A 38 3.48 -2.86 1.16
C GLY A 38 3.92 -4.25 0.72
N LEU A 39 4.97 -4.77 1.36
CA LEU A 39 5.53 -6.11 1.12
C LEU A 39 4.96 -7.20 2.04
N ARG A 40 4.06 -6.85 2.97
CA ARG A 40 3.51 -7.78 3.96
C ARG A 40 2.06 -8.11 3.64
N PHE A 41 1.70 -9.37 3.82
CA PHE A 41 0.34 -9.89 3.64
C PHE A 41 -0.39 -9.94 4.97
N ALA A 42 -1.70 -9.68 4.95
CA ALA A 42 -2.56 -10.03 6.05
C ALA A 42 -2.59 -11.55 6.19
N SER A 43 -2.34 -12.04 7.39
CA SER A 43 -2.11 -13.44 7.70
C SER A 43 -2.71 -13.81 9.06
N CYS A 44 -2.77 -15.10 9.33
CA CYS A 44 -3.17 -15.68 10.61
C CYS A 44 -2.26 -16.88 10.91
N GLY A 45 -2.48 -17.52 12.07
CA GLY A 45 -1.79 -18.76 12.42
C GLY A 45 -1.92 -19.83 11.32
N VAL A 46 -0.96 -20.77 11.28
CA VAL A 46 -0.91 -21.85 10.27
C VAL A 46 -2.16 -22.73 10.31
N ARG A 47 -2.76 -22.87 11.50
CA ARG A 47 -4.02 -23.56 11.74
C ARG A 47 -4.99 -22.54 12.34
N PRO A 48 -5.79 -21.86 11.51
CA PRO A 48 -6.61 -20.77 12.00
C PRO A 48 -7.71 -21.28 12.94
N ASN A 49 -7.78 -20.73 14.15
CA ASN A 49 -8.79 -21.03 15.16
C ASN A 49 -9.68 -19.81 15.44
N LEU A 50 -10.78 -20.05 16.15
CA LEU A 50 -11.62 -18.98 16.68
C LEU A 50 -10.77 -18.07 17.60
N ASP A 51 -10.98 -16.77 17.47
CA ASP A 51 -10.29 -15.69 18.19
C ASP A 51 -8.79 -15.52 17.86
N ASP A 52 -8.24 -16.26 16.88
CA ASP A 52 -6.88 -16.01 16.40
C ASP A 52 -6.77 -14.60 15.79
N CYS A 53 -5.73 -13.86 16.16
CA CYS A 53 -5.48 -12.53 15.63
C CYS A 53 -5.05 -12.57 14.16
N ILE A 54 -5.51 -11.59 13.39
CA ILE A 54 -5.01 -11.26 12.07
C ILE A 54 -3.78 -10.36 12.23
N THR A 55 -2.67 -10.79 11.65
CA THR A 55 -1.37 -10.08 11.71
C THR A 55 -0.85 -9.78 10.31
N VAL A 56 0.20 -8.96 10.20
CA VAL A 56 0.93 -8.76 8.94
C VAL A 56 2.17 -9.65 8.91
N GLY A 57 2.36 -10.40 7.83
CA GLY A 57 3.47 -11.35 7.69
C GLY A 57 4.01 -11.43 6.26
N ALA A 58 5.14 -12.12 6.08
CA ALA A 58 5.73 -12.31 4.76
C ALA A 58 5.02 -13.40 3.93
N MET A 59 4.30 -14.31 4.58
CA MET A 59 3.63 -15.42 3.92
C MET A 59 2.27 -14.99 3.35
N LEU A 60 2.04 -15.29 2.09
CA LEU A 60 0.76 -15.10 1.43
C LEU A 60 -0.31 -15.98 2.09
N ARG A 61 -1.46 -15.38 2.41
CA ARG A 61 -2.69 -16.07 2.79
C ARG A 61 -3.82 -15.71 1.84
N GLN A 62 -4.65 -16.71 1.57
CA GLN A 62 -5.81 -16.57 0.69
C GLN A 62 -7.05 -16.27 1.52
N TRP A 63 -7.84 -15.32 1.03
CA TRP A 63 -9.06 -14.85 1.65
C TRP A 63 -10.19 -14.89 0.64
N ILE A 64 -11.39 -15.21 1.08
CA ILE A 64 -12.60 -15.13 0.28
C ILE A 64 -13.32 -13.84 0.67
N ILE A 65 -13.52 -12.93 -0.28
CA ILE A 65 -14.24 -11.68 -0.04
C ILE A 65 -15.62 -11.80 -0.68
N LYS A 66 -16.68 -11.65 0.11
CA LYS A 66 -18.06 -11.78 -0.36
C LYS A 66 -18.90 -10.59 0.08
N GLU A 67 -19.69 -10.04 -0.83
CA GLU A 67 -20.68 -9.03 -0.49
C GLU A 67 -21.78 -9.67 0.37
N THR A 68 -22.21 -8.96 1.40
CA THR A 68 -23.34 -9.38 2.24
C THR A 68 -24.66 -9.06 1.55
N ARG A 69 -25.79 -9.32 2.25
CA ARG A 69 -27.10 -8.85 1.78
C ARG A 69 -27.23 -7.32 1.73
N TYR A 70 -26.31 -6.58 2.37
CA TYR A 70 -26.26 -5.13 2.36
C TYR A 70 -25.20 -4.67 1.35
N LYS A 71 -25.63 -3.92 0.33
CA LYS A 71 -24.76 -3.44 -0.74
C LYS A 71 -23.61 -2.60 -0.18
N GLY A 72 -22.39 -2.86 -0.66
CA GLY A 72 -21.18 -2.18 -0.21
C GLY A 72 -20.62 -2.67 1.13
N GLN A 73 -21.23 -3.68 1.76
CA GLN A 73 -20.69 -4.35 2.94
C GLN A 73 -20.24 -5.76 2.59
N TYR A 74 -19.05 -6.13 3.05
CA TYR A 74 -18.39 -7.37 2.68
C TYR A 74 -17.95 -8.13 3.91
N ILE A 75 -17.87 -9.45 3.79
CA ILE A 75 -17.18 -10.32 4.75
C ILE A 75 -15.85 -10.77 4.14
N ILE A 76 -14.84 -10.90 4.99
CA ILE A 76 -13.53 -11.44 4.63
C ILE A 76 -13.40 -12.78 5.36
N GLN A 77 -13.48 -13.88 4.62
CA GLN A 77 -13.45 -15.23 5.15
C GLN A 77 -12.08 -15.87 4.89
N ASN A 78 -11.57 -16.68 5.81
CA ASN A 78 -10.43 -17.53 5.54
C ASN A 78 -10.79 -18.59 4.46
N SER A 79 -9.85 -18.92 3.57
CA SER A 79 -10.08 -19.93 2.51
C SER A 79 -10.22 -21.35 3.04
N ASP A 80 -9.53 -21.66 4.14
CA ASP A 80 -9.34 -23.02 4.64
C ASP A 80 -10.37 -23.37 5.72
N VAL A 81 -10.86 -22.36 6.46
CA VAL A 81 -11.86 -22.52 7.52
C VAL A 81 -12.99 -21.50 7.38
N GLN A 82 -14.18 -21.85 7.85
CA GLN A 82 -15.36 -20.97 7.82
C GLN A 82 -15.34 -19.95 8.97
N LEU A 83 -14.26 -19.17 9.05
CA LEU A 83 -14.08 -18.07 10.01
C LEU A 83 -13.88 -16.75 9.25
N PHE A 84 -14.29 -15.65 9.87
CA PHE A 84 -14.40 -14.34 9.26
C PHE A 84 -13.59 -13.31 10.03
N TRP A 85 -13.02 -12.31 9.36
CA TRP A 85 -12.41 -11.18 10.05
C TRP A 85 -13.46 -10.41 10.82
N GLY A 86 -13.16 -10.11 12.09
CA GLY A 86 -14.07 -9.40 12.97
C GLY A 86 -13.39 -8.74 14.14
N LEU A 87 -14.13 -7.86 14.80
CA LEU A 87 -13.73 -7.24 16.06
C LEU A 87 -14.49 -7.91 17.21
N LYS A 88 -13.76 -8.26 18.28
CA LYS A 88 -14.35 -8.86 19.49
C LYS A 88 -15.26 -7.86 20.21
N ASP A 89 -14.81 -6.62 20.27
CA ASP A 89 -15.53 -5.49 20.84
C ASP A 89 -15.46 -4.26 19.92
N SER A 90 -15.75 -3.08 20.45
CA SER A 90 -15.83 -1.83 19.68
C SER A 90 -14.83 -0.79 20.16
N GLU A 91 -13.88 -1.20 21.00
CA GLU A 91 -12.88 -0.31 21.56
C GLU A 91 -11.78 -0.03 20.51
N LEU A 92 -11.16 1.15 20.64
CA LEU A 92 -10.04 1.52 19.78
C LEU A 92 -8.83 0.66 20.12
N GLY A 93 -8.11 0.18 19.11
CA GLY A 93 -6.95 -0.69 19.29
C GLY A 93 -7.30 -2.18 19.45
N THR A 94 -8.59 -2.53 19.52
CA THR A 94 -9.01 -3.93 19.55
C THR A 94 -8.52 -4.66 18.30
N PRO A 95 -7.75 -5.76 18.47
CA PRO A 95 -7.20 -6.48 17.33
C PRO A 95 -8.30 -7.15 16.52
N ILE A 96 -8.03 -7.29 15.23
CA ILE A 96 -8.90 -8.04 14.33
C ILE A 96 -8.61 -9.51 14.56
N THR A 97 -9.67 -10.28 14.74
CA THR A 97 -9.61 -11.69 15.08
C THR A 97 -10.50 -12.50 14.16
N LEU A 98 -10.28 -13.80 14.10
CA LEU A 98 -11.15 -14.74 13.41
C LEU A 98 -12.40 -15.02 14.23
N GLN A 99 -13.56 -14.77 13.63
CA GLN A 99 -14.88 -14.82 14.25
C GLN A 99 -15.81 -15.79 13.52
N LYS A 100 -16.81 -16.33 14.24
CA LYS A 100 -17.67 -17.41 13.74
C LYS A 100 -18.84 -16.94 12.86
N TYR A 101 -19.45 -15.81 13.18
CA TYR A 101 -20.75 -15.44 12.62
C TYR A 101 -20.64 -14.31 11.59
N PRO A 102 -20.85 -14.56 10.28
CA PRO A 102 -20.71 -13.54 9.25
C PRO A 102 -21.82 -12.49 9.28
N THR A 103 -22.92 -12.76 9.98
CA THR A 103 -24.06 -11.83 10.10
C THR A 103 -23.85 -10.77 11.16
N ASN A 104 -22.80 -10.88 11.99
CA ASN A 104 -22.48 -9.88 12.99
C ASN A 104 -21.95 -8.61 12.29
N PRO A 105 -22.54 -7.43 12.48
CA PRO A 105 -22.05 -6.18 11.89
C PRO A 105 -20.57 -5.88 12.19
N LYS A 106 -20.03 -6.39 13.30
CA LYS A 106 -18.60 -6.28 13.65
C LYS A 106 -17.67 -7.07 12.72
N ASN A 107 -18.23 -7.96 11.89
CA ASN A 107 -17.51 -8.80 10.94
C ASN A 107 -17.74 -8.32 9.48
N ASN A 108 -18.41 -7.18 9.31
CA ASN A 108 -18.67 -6.57 8.02
C ASN A 108 -17.71 -5.40 7.77
N TRP A 109 -17.24 -5.30 6.54
CA TRP A 109 -16.21 -4.38 6.12
C TRP A 109 -16.67 -3.59 4.90
N GLU A 110 -16.30 -2.32 4.84
CA GLU A 110 -16.43 -1.47 3.66
C GLU A 110 -15.06 -1.32 3.00
N PHE A 111 -15.04 -1.36 1.67
CA PHE A 111 -13.83 -1.14 0.87
C PHE A 111 -13.97 0.19 0.14
N HIS A 112 -13.14 1.16 0.50
CA HIS A 112 -13.14 2.46 -0.16
C HIS A 112 -11.90 2.57 -1.04
N LEU A 113 -12.10 2.74 -2.35
CA LEU A 113 -10.99 2.80 -3.29
C LEU A 113 -10.26 4.14 -3.17
N TRP A 114 -8.95 4.07 -3.09
CA TRP A 114 -8.04 5.19 -3.19
C TRP A 114 -7.23 5.11 -4.47
N LYS A 115 -7.21 6.23 -5.19
CA LYS A 115 -6.35 6.45 -6.34
C LYS A 115 -5.18 7.31 -5.93
N LEU A 116 -3.97 6.80 -6.16
CA LEU A 116 -2.77 7.60 -6.07
C LEU A 116 -2.67 8.46 -7.32
N HIS A 117 -2.61 9.77 -7.13
CA HIS A 117 -2.37 10.70 -8.21
C HIS A 117 -0.87 10.83 -8.43
N GLU A 118 -0.34 10.09 -9.41
CA GLU A 118 1.11 9.95 -9.66
C GLU A 118 1.84 11.29 -9.79
N GLN A 119 1.18 12.33 -10.32
CA GLN A 119 1.80 13.64 -10.54
C GLN A 119 1.96 14.47 -9.24
N SER A 120 1.15 14.19 -8.22
CA SER A 120 1.13 14.93 -6.95
C SER A 120 1.52 14.09 -5.74
N GLY A 121 1.58 12.76 -5.88
CA GLY A 121 1.73 11.83 -4.76
C GLY A 121 0.55 11.83 -3.79
N SER A 122 -0.53 12.53 -4.12
CA SER A 122 -1.72 12.64 -3.27
C SER A 122 -2.63 11.45 -3.48
N LEU A 123 -3.20 10.93 -2.39
CA LEU A 123 -4.28 9.95 -2.44
C LEU A 123 -5.61 10.70 -2.56
N THR A 124 -6.42 10.32 -3.55
CA THR A 124 -7.79 10.80 -3.66
C THR A 124 -8.73 9.62 -3.44
N LYS A 125 -9.64 9.77 -2.48
CA LYS A 125 -10.71 8.81 -2.24
C LYS A 125 -11.63 8.84 -3.44
N LEU A 126 -11.72 7.71 -4.13
CA LEU A 126 -12.72 7.52 -5.16
C LEU A 126 -13.97 6.95 -4.49
N VAL A 127 -15.12 7.23 -5.07
CA VAL A 127 -16.35 6.51 -4.73
C VAL A 127 -16.49 5.35 -5.71
N PRO A 128 -16.07 4.13 -5.34
CA PRO A 128 -16.64 2.97 -6.01
C PRO A 128 -16.99 1.84 -5.03
N THR A 129 -18.02 1.10 -5.43
CA THR A 129 -18.36 -0.22 -4.91
C THR A 129 -17.28 -1.24 -5.31
N PHE A 130 -16.85 -2.08 -4.37
CA PHE A 130 -16.00 -3.22 -4.65
C PHE A 130 -16.81 -4.26 -5.44
N ASN A 131 -16.55 -4.39 -6.74
CA ASN A 131 -17.27 -5.35 -7.58
C ASN A 131 -16.55 -6.70 -7.50
N GLY A 132 -16.94 -7.52 -6.53
CA GLY A 132 -16.38 -8.87 -6.29
C GLY A 132 -16.67 -9.91 -7.37
N SER A 133 -16.98 -9.50 -8.60
CA SER A 133 -17.10 -10.40 -9.74
C SER A 133 -16.37 -9.81 -10.95
N GLY A 134 -15.21 -10.37 -11.25
CA GLY A 134 -14.55 -10.22 -12.55
C GLY A 134 -13.87 -8.87 -12.76
N SER A 135 -12.55 -8.86 -12.62
CA SER A 135 -11.63 -7.98 -13.35
C SER A 135 -11.91 -6.48 -13.18
N GLN A 136 -11.49 -5.93 -12.04
CA GLN A 136 -11.18 -4.50 -11.95
C GLN A 136 -9.69 -4.27 -11.76
N THR A 137 -8.99 -4.41 -12.88
CA THR A 137 -7.79 -3.64 -13.18
C THR A 137 -8.18 -2.17 -13.23
N THR A 138 -7.84 -1.38 -12.21
CA THR A 138 -7.67 0.07 -12.47
C THR A 138 -6.41 0.21 -13.30
N VAL A 139 -6.65 0.50 -14.58
CA VAL A 139 -5.70 0.68 -15.66
C VAL A 139 -4.51 1.57 -15.27
N ILE A 140 -3.30 1.01 -15.37
CA ILE A 140 -2.22 1.65 -16.13
C ILE A 140 -2.03 0.74 -17.35
N VAL A 141 -2.34 1.27 -18.54
CA VAL A 141 -2.07 0.58 -19.80
C VAL A 141 -0.55 0.58 -20.00
N ILE A 142 0.07 -0.61 -20.04
CA ILE A 142 1.10 -0.90 -21.03
C ILE A 142 0.73 -2.25 -21.64
N THR A 143 0.29 -2.22 -22.89
CA THR A 143 0.03 -3.42 -23.70
C THR A 143 1.35 -4.06 -24.11
N SER A 144 1.55 -5.34 -23.79
CA SER A 144 1.95 -6.33 -24.79
C SER A 144 1.64 -7.73 -24.26
N SER A 145 1.22 -8.56 -25.19
CA SER A 145 0.62 -9.88 -25.04
C SER A 145 1.53 -10.95 -24.43
N SER A 146 0.86 -12.04 -24.04
CA SER A 146 1.31 -13.44 -23.86
C SER A 146 2.19 -13.79 -22.66
N ASP A 147 1.60 -14.65 -21.83
CA ASP A 147 2.18 -15.74 -21.03
C ASP A 147 3.56 -15.53 -20.40
N SER A 148 3.56 -15.15 -19.11
CA SER A 148 4.43 -15.65 -18.03
C SER A 148 4.19 -14.84 -16.74
N PRO A 149 4.46 -15.39 -15.54
CA PRO A 149 4.25 -14.67 -14.28
C PRO A 149 5.20 -13.48 -14.21
N GLN A 150 4.69 -12.27 -14.41
CA GLN A 150 5.52 -11.08 -14.44
C GLN A 150 5.89 -10.64 -13.02
N ILE A 151 7.19 -10.70 -12.76
CA ILE A 151 7.87 -9.94 -11.72
C ILE A 151 7.52 -8.46 -11.97
N LEU A 152 7.01 -7.77 -10.94
CA LEU A 152 6.75 -6.33 -10.99
C LEU A 152 7.97 -5.59 -11.57
N PRO A 153 7.77 -4.59 -12.46
CA PRO A 153 8.86 -3.73 -12.90
C PRO A 153 9.61 -3.19 -11.67
N SER A 154 10.95 -3.21 -11.71
CA SER A 154 11.81 -2.79 -10.59
C SER A 154 11.45 -1.39 -10.07
N SER A 155 11.00 -0.49 -10.94
CA SER A 155 10.52 0.86 -10.59
C SER A 155 9.24 0.83 -9.72
N ILE A 156 8.33 -0.11 -9.96
CA ILE A 156 7.07 -0.25 -9.20
C ILE A 156 7.35 -0.89 -7.85
N THR A 157 8.19 -1.94 -7.80
CA THR A 157 8.66 -2.54 -6.53
C THR A 157 9.41 -1.53 -5.67
N SER A 158 10.22 -0.66 -6.29
CA SER A 158 10.97 0.39 -5.60
C SER A 158 10.07 1.50 -5.07
N LEU A 159 9.02 1.90 -5.81
CA LEU A 159 8.06 2.92 -5.36
C LEU A 159 7.22 2.42 -4.19
N ILE A 160 6.78 1.16 -4.25
CA ILE A 160 6.03 0.52 -3.15
C ILE A 160 6.93 0.44 -1.91
N SER A 161 8.16 -0.05 -2.04
CA SER A 161 9.12 -0.13 -0.92
C SER A 161 9.48 1.25 -0.35
N TRP A 162 9.69 2.26 -1.21
CA TRP A 162 10.04 3.62 -0.80
C TRP A 162 8.94 4.30 0.00
N ASN A 163 7.66 4.10 -0.37
CA ASN A 163 6.52 4.64 0.37
C ASN A 163 6.20 3.87 1.66
N SER A 164 6.72 2.64 1.82
CA SER A 164 6.32 1.75 2.92
C SER A 164 7.00 2.02 4.26
N HIS A 165 8.06 2.84 4.32
CA HIS A 165 8.80 3.10 5.55
C HIS A 165 9.23 4.56 5.66
N GLN A 166 8.71 5.31 6.64
CA GLN A 166 9.33 6.57 7.07
C GLN A 166 10.62 6.24 7.85
N ASN A 167 11.66 7.05 7.65
CA ASN A 167 12.93 6.90 8.34
C ASN A 167 12.99 7.92 9.49
N PHE A 168 12.86 7.42 10.72
CA PHE A 168 12.84 8.24 11.93
C PHE A 168 14.23 8.67 12.42
N ASN A 169 15.30 8.41 11.66
CA ASN A 169 16.64 8.89 11.98
C ASN A 169 16.65 10.43 12.04
N PRO A 170 16.95 11.06 13.20
CA PRO A 170 16.93 12.52 13.35
C PRO A 170 18.12 13.21 12.67
N SER A 171 19.17 12.47 12.31
CA SER A 171 20.34 12.99 11.61
C SER A 171 20.82 11.99 10.56
N PRO A 172 20.09 11.84 9.44
CA PRO A 172 20.51 10.96 8.36
C PRO A 172 21.84 11.45 7.78
N SER A 173 22.70 10.53 7.37
CA SER A 173 23.93 10.87 6.65
C SER A 173 23.63 11.33 5.22
N ASP A 174 24.55 12.08 4.62
CA ASP A 174 24.41 12.53 3.22
C ASP A 174 24.28 11.35 2.24
N GLY A 175 24.95 10.22 2.53
CA GLY A 175 24.83 8.99 1.74
C GLY A 175 23.44 8.36 1.80
N GLU A 176 22.80 8.34 2.97
CA GLU A 176 21.42 7.85 3.13
C GLU A 176 20.42 8.75 2.41
N ILE A 177 20.56 10.06 2.56
CA ILE A 177 19.73 11.04 1.84
C ILE A 177 19.89 10.89 0.33
N PHE A 178 21.13 10.75 -0.15
CA PHE A 178 21.43 10.57 -1.57
C PHE A 178 20.81 9.28 -2.12
N ASN A 179 20.93 8.17 -1.38
CA ASN A 179 20.36 6.89 -1.79
C ASN A 179 18.83 6.95 -1.84
N GLU A 180 18.18 7.52 -0.84
CA GLU A 180 16.72 7.70 -0.83
C GLU A 180 16.25 8.61 -1.97
N LEU A 181 16.99 9.68 -2.25
CA LEU A 181 16.70 10.57 -3.37
C LEU A 181 16.86 9.85 -4.72
N ARG A 182 17.86 8.98 -4.86
CA ARG A 182 18.08 8.17 -6.05
C ARG A 182 16.94 7.17 -6.27
N ILE A 183 16.50 6.50 -5.21
CA ILE A 183 15.35 5.59 -5.25
C ILE A 183 14.09 6.37 -5.65
N TYR A 184 13.80 7.48 -4.95
CA TYR A 184 12.65 8.34 -5.27
C TYR A 184 12.68 8.78 -6.72
N LEU A 185 13.77 9.39 -7.20
CA LEU A 185 13.87 9.85 -8.57
C LEU A 185 13.73 8.69 -9.57
N GLY A 186 14.33 7.54 -9.29
CA GLY A 186 14.24 6.32 -10.11
C GLY A 186 12.80 5.88 -10.40
N THR A 187 11.88 6.13 -9.47
CA THR A 187 10.46 5.79 -9.59
C THR A 187 9.62 6.82 -10.34
N GLN A 188 10.18 8.00 -10.62
CA GLN A 188 9.46 9.12 -11.21
C GLN A 188 9.86 9.35 -12.66
N SER A 189 8.94 9.92 -13.43
CA SER A 189 9.22 10.40 -14.79
C SER A 189 10.09 11.66 -14.75
N LEU A 190 11.12 11.71 -15.60
CA LEU A 190 12.05 12.86 -15.74
C LEU A 190 11.31 14.17 -16.01
N ALA A 191 10.18 14.13 -16.73
CA ALA A 191 9.38 15.31 -17.08
C ALA A 191 8.51 15.85 -15.93
N ALA A 192 8.23 15.04 -14.89
CA ALA A 192 7.24 15.35 -13.86
C ALA A 192 7.83 15.83 -12.53
N VAL A 193 9.11 15.54 -12.27
CA VAL A 193 9.78 15.90 -11.02
C VAL A 193 10.52 17.22 -11.15
N THR A 194 10.28 18.09 -10.17
CA THR A 194 11.07 19.30 -9.98
C THR A 194 11.95 19.17 -8.75
N ARG A 195 13.03 19.95 -8.68
CA ARG A 195 13.90 20.08 -7.48
C ARG A 195 13.09 20.27 -6.20
N SER A 196 12.04 21.11 -6.26
CA SER A 196 11.19 21.39 -5.11
C SER A 196 10.39 20.16 -4.66
N LYS A 197 9.82 19.39 -5.60
CA LYS A 197 9.08 18.16 -5.29
C LYS A 197 9.99 17.10 -4.66
N ALA A 198 11.18 16.91 -5.24
CA ALA A 198 12.14 15.92 -4.74
C ALA A 198 12.59 16.24 -3.31
N ARG A 199 12.88 17.51 -3.01
CA ARG A 199 13.20 17.96 -1.65
C ARG A 199 12.06 17.73 -0.66
N LYS A 200 10.82 18.06 -1.05
CA LYS A 200 9.65 17.86 -0.19
C LYS A 200 9.43 16.36 0.11
N ALA A 201 9.63 15.50 -0.89
CA ALA A 201 9.53 14.05 -0.73
C ALA A 201 10.55 13.51 0.28
N ILE A 202 11.81 13.98 0.23
CA ILE A 202 12.84 13.58 1.18
C ILE A 202 12.57 14.13 2.59
N MET A 203 12.08 15.36 2.72
CA MET A 203 11.67 15.90 4.02
C MET A 203 10.53 15.08 4.64
N ALA A 204 9.55 14.64 3.83
CA ALA A 204 8.48 13.76 4.29
C ALA A 204 8.98 12.36 4.67
N LYS A 205 10.05 11.88 4.02
CA LYS A 205 10.69 10.59 4.34
C LYS A 205 11.40 10.60 5.69
N TYR A 206 11.89 11.76 6.14
CA TYR A 206 12.62 11.95 7.40
C TYR A 206 11.92 12.98 8.31
N PRO A 207 10.77 12.62 8.93
CA PRO A 207 9.96 13.58 9.68
C PRO A 207 10.68 14.17 10.91
N ASN A 208 11.64 13.44 11.48
CA ASN A 208 12.39 13.85 12.66
C ASN A 208 13.70 14.59 12.35
N ALA A 209 14.08 14.71 11.07
CA ALA A 209 15.34 15.33 10.67
C ALA A 209 15.13 16.77 10.21
N ASP A 210 15.90 17.71 10.76
CA ASP A 210 15.97 19.06 10.21
C ASP A 210 16.90 19.08 8.99
N LEU A 211 16.29 19.01 7.80
CA LEU A 211 16.99 19.04 6.52
C LEU A 211 17.11 20.46 5.93
N THR A 212 16.72 21.50 6.66
CA THR A 212 16.71 22.88 6.16
C THR A 212 18.10 23.33 5.71
N HIS A 213 19.13 22.98 6.48
CA HIS A 213 20.53 23.28 6.18
C HIS A 213 21.10 22.44 5.01
N ARG A 214 20.46 21.33 4.64
CA ARG A 214 20.92 20.41 3.58
C ARG A 214 20.30 20.67 2.22
N ARG A 215 19.64 21.81 2.06
CA ARG A 215 18.99 22.20 0.81
C ARG A 215 19.95 22.23 -0.38
N GLN A 216 21.14 22.80 -0.20
CA GLN A 216 22.14 22.88 -1.28
C GLN A 216 22.60 21.49 -1.71
N PHE A 217 22.88 20.61 -0.75
CA PHE A 217 23.24 19.22 -0.99
C PHE A 217 22.15 18.47 -1.78
N LEU A 218 20.88 18.62 -1.41
CA LEU A 218 19.74 18.01 -2.12
C LEU A 218 19.63 18.51 -3.57
N ASP A 219 19.81 19.81 -3.79
CA ASP A 219 19.74 20.40 -5.13
C ASP A 219 20.89 19.95 -6.03
N GLU A 220 22.09 19.77 -5.48
CA GLU A 220 23.25 19.23 -6.20
C GLU A 220 23.10 17.73 -6.50
N SER A 221 22.68 16.96 -5.49
CA SER A 221 22.39 15.54 -5.62
C SER A 221 21.31 15.25 -6.66
N TYR A 222 20.25 16.06 -6.68
CA TYR A 222 19.20 15.99 -7.70
C TYR A 222 19.77 16.15 -9.12
N ARG A 223 20.59 17.18 -9.35
CA ARG A 223 21.19 17.42 -10.67
C ARG A 223 22.11 16.29 -11.07
N LYS A 224 22.93 15.80 -10.13
CA LYS A 224 23.85 14.69 -10.36
C LYS A 224 23.09 13.42 -10.78
N ILE A 225 22.02 13.07 -10.07
CA ILE A 225 21.21 11.87 -10.38
C ILE A 225 20.51 12.01 -11.74
N LEU A 226 19.98 13.20 -12.08
CA LEU A 226 19.39 13.40 -13.40
C LEU A 226 20.42 13.30 -14.52
N HIS A 227 21.59 13.93 -14.35
CA HIS A 227 22.67 13.83 -15.33
C HIS A 227 23.13 12.38 -15.52
N GLU A 228 23.27 11.60 -14.45
CA GLU A 228 23.59 10.16 -14.54
C GLU A 228 22.52 9.38 -15.32
N ARG A 229 21.24 9.75 -15.19
CA ARG A 229 20.13 9.10 -15.91
C ARG A 229 20.09 9.49 -17.39
N ASP A 230 20.25 10.77 -17.70
CA ASP A 230 20.29 11.25 -19.09
C ASP A 230 21.46 10.63 -19.88
N VAL A 231 22.62 10.47 -19.22
CA VAL A 231 23.79 9.79 -19.80
C VAL A 231 23.54 8.30 -20.02
N SER A 232 22.77 7.64 -19.15
CA SER A 232 22.45 6.21 -19.27
C SER A 232 21.41 5.88 -20.35
N ASP A 233 20.52 6.81 -20.70
CA ASP A 233 19.49 6.64 -21.74
C ASP A 233 19.97 6.96 -23.17
N GLY A 234 21.28 7.18 -23.36
CA GLY A 234 21.91 7.22 -24.68
C GLY A 234 21.47 8.37 -25.59
N THR A 235 20.90 9.45 -25.05
CA THR A 235 20.66 10.67 -25.84
C THR A 235 21.85 11.61 -25.70
N ILE A 236 22.97 11.24 -26.34
CA ILE A 236 23.95 12.23 -26.77
C ILE A 236 23.39 12.83 -28.07
N ARG A 237 23.07 14.11 -28.02
CA ARG A 237 23.22 15.01 -29.16
C ARG A 237 24.21 16.09 -28.79
#